data_AF-A0A351FAC3-F1
#
_entry.id   AF-A0A351FAC3-F1
#
_cell.length_a   1.000
_cell.length_b   1.000
_cell.length_c   1.000
_cell.angle_alpha   90.00
_cell.angle_beta   90.00
_cell.angle_gamma   90.00
#
_symmetry.space_group_name_H-M   'P 1'
#
loop_
_entity.id
_entity.type
_entity.pdbx_description
1 polymer ?
#
loop_
_entity_poly.entity_id
_entity_poly.type
_entity_poly.pdbx_seq_one_letter_code
_entity_poly.pdbx_strand_id
1 'polypeptide(L)'
;MNRGIAGLWISGETTRATIAELRVVDQELVVSDRNETVLTRSSPKEIEISARLGEIPRRINFSNGSHFETEENELVDELLRSCGKSSGFLHKLEGKLHFILLAILITVGTGFGFLFVGLPYLAKIVAE
;
A
#
# COMPACT_ATOMS: atom_id res chain seq x y z
N MET A 1 -9.72 18.74 -6.64
CA MET A 1 -11.06 18.74 -6.02
C MET A 1 -10.83 18.53 -4.54
N ASN A 2 -11.05 19.55 -3.70
CA ASN A 2 -10.61 19.54 -2.30
C ASN A 2 -11.68 18.89 -1.40
N ARG A 3 -11.94 17.59 -1.60
CA ARG A 3 -12.85 16.83 -0.74
C ARG A 3 -12.13 16.43 0.54
N GLY A 4 -12.72 16.76 1.68
CA GLY A 4 -12.27 16.25 2.97
C GLY A 4 -12.73 14.82 3.17
N ILE A 5 -11.89 14.03 3.83
CA ILE A 5 -12.13 12.63 4.12
C ILE A 5 -12.53 12.53 5.59
N ALA A 6 -13.72 12.02 5.86
CA ALA A 6 -14.19 11.82 7.23
C ALA A 6 -13.51 10.61 7.87
N GLY A 7 -13.27 10.70 9.17
CA GLY A 7 -12.68 9.61 9.93
C GLY A 7 -12.57 9.88 11.42
N LEU A 8 -11.78 9.05 12.09
CA LEU A 8 -11.55 9.11 13.52
C LEU A 8 -10.08 9.46 13.78
N TRP A 9 -9.87 10.48 14.60
CA TRP A 9 -8.57 10.92 15.09
C TRP A 9 -8.29 10.39 16.50
N ILE A 10 -7.10 9.84 16.71
CA ILE A 10 -6.63 9.34 17.99
C ILE A 10 -5.23 9.93 18.24
N SER A 11 -5.07 10.70 19.32
CA SER A 11 -3.86 11.50 19.58
C SER A 11 -2.63 10.68 20.00
N GLY A 12 -2.80 9.42 20.39
CA GLY A 12 -1.71 8.57 20.92
C GLY A 12 -1.45 8.78 22.43
N GLU A 13 -1.75 9.95 22.98
CA GLU A 13 -1.74 10.21 24.42
C GLU A 13 -2.98 9.63 25.13
N THR A 14 -4.08 9.54 24.40
CA THR A 14 -5.34 8.97 24.89
C THR A 14 -5.92 8.06 23.82
N THR A 15 -6.61 7.00 24.24
CA THR A 15 -7.37 6.11 23.34
C THR A 15 -8.71 6.73 22.90
N ARG A 16 -8.91 8.03 23.11
CA ARG A 16 -10.17 8.69 22.77
C ARG A 16 -10.22 9.01 21.28
N ALA A 17 -11.09 8.30 20.57
CA ALA A 17 -11.41 8.62 19.19
C ALA A 17 -12.24 9.92 19.13
N THR A 18 -11.83 10.85 18.28
CA THR A 18 -12.52 12.12 18.00
C THR A 18 -12.86 12.17 16.51
N ILE A 19 -14.08 12.58 16.17
CA ILE A 19 -14.47 12.70 14.75
C ILE A 19 -13.66 13.81 14.11
N ALA A 20 -12.98 13.51 13.01
CA ALA A 20 -12.12 14.47 12.33
C ALA A 20 -12.24 14.35 10.82
N GLU A 21 -11.81 15.40 10.13
CA GLU A 21 -11.76 15.47 8.68
C GLU A 21 -10.30 15.68 8.24
N LEU A 22 -9.85 14.83 7.31
CA LEU A 22 -8.54 14.94 6.67
C LEU A 22 -8.68 15.69 5.34
N ARG A 23 -7.91 16.76 5.16
CA ARG A 23 -7.82 17.53 3.92
C ARG A 23 -6.37 17.71 3.50
N VAL A 24 -6.16 17.94 2.20
CA VAL A 24 -4.87 18.41 1.68
C VAL A 24 -4.95 19.92 1.46
N VAL A 25 -4.02 20.66 2.06
CA VAL A 25 -3.89 22.10 1.92
C VAL A 25 -2.42 22.38 1.65
N ASP A 26 -2.10 23.05 0.54
CA ASP A 26 -0.71 23.38 0.16
C ASP A 26 0.24 22.17 0.12
N GLN A 27 -0.23 21.03 -0.37
CA GLN A 27 0.49 19.75 -0.38
C GLN A 27 0.78 19.14 0.99
N GLU A 28 0.19 19.66 2.06
CA GLU A 28 0.25 19.11 3.41
C GLU A 28 -1.06 18.46 3.81
N LEU A 29 -0.96 17.39 4.60
CA LEU A 29 -2.10 16.74 5.21
C LEU A 29 -2.49 17.50 6.46
N VAL A 30 -3.72 17.99 6.50
CA VAL A 30 -4.30 18.73 7.61
C VAL A 30 -5.47 17.92 8.15
N VAL A 31 -5.42 17.57 9.43
CA VAL A 31 -6.55 16.95 10.13
C VAL A 31 -7.22 18.00 10.99
N SER A 32 -8.52 18.17 10.84
CA SER A 32 -9.33 19.12 11.60
C SER A 32 -10.44 18.41 12.36
N ASP A 33 -10.75 18.86 13.57
CA ASP A 33 -11.94 18.42 14.32
C ASP A 33 -13.23 19.02 13.71
N ARG A 34 -14.39 18.60 14.21
CA ARG A 34 -15.72 19.14 13.86
C ARG A 34 -15.84 20.67 14.02
N ASN A 35 -15.02 21.27 14.87
CA ASN A 35 -14.97 22.73 15.07
C ASN A 35 -14.00 23.43 14.11
N GLU A 36 -13.51 22.74 13.07
CA GLU A 36 -12.49 23.21 12.12
C GLU A 36 -11.12 23.52 12.74
N THR A 37 -10.94 23.28 14.04
CA THR A 37 -9.64 23.37 14.72
C THR A 37 -8.68 22.35 14.13
N VAL A 38 -7.51 22.81 13.68
CA VAL A 38 -6.43 21.95 13.18
C VAL A 38 -5.85 21.15 14.34
N LEU A 39 -5.99 19.82 14.26
CA LEU A 39 -5.44 18.85 15.21
C LEU A 39 -3.99 18.51 14.88
N THR A 40 -3.69 18.34 13.59
CA THR A 40 -2.32 18.13 13.12
C THR A 40 -2.14 18.63 11.70
N ARG A 41 -0.89 18.92 11.35
CA ARG A 41 -0.43 19.21 10.00
C ARG A 41 0.86 18.42 9.77
N SER A 42 0.93 17.68 8.68
CA SER A 42 2.11 16.85 8.38
C SER A 42 2.33 16.71 6.88
N SER A 43 3.59 16.54 6.51
CA SER A 43 3.92 16.23 5.12
C SER A 43 3.40 14.84 4.75
N PRO A 44 2.85 14.65 3.53
CA PRO A 44 2.55 13.32 3.00
C PRO A 44 3.76 12.39 3.04
N LYS A 45 4.99 12.92 3.00
CA LYS A 45 6.22 12.11 3.06
C LYS A 45 6.47 11.49 4.43
N GLU A 46 6.07 12.16 5.50
CA GLU A 46 6.36 11.80 6.89
C GLU A 46 5.33 10.88 7.53
N ILE A 47 4.18 10.67 6.87
CA ILE A 47 3.16 9.75 7.35
C ILE A 47 3.46 8.30 6.95
N GLU A 48 3.13 7.38 7.85
CA GLU A 48 3.16 5.94 7.61
C GLU A 48 1.73 5.42 7.48
N ILE A 49 1.43 4.72 6.39
CA ILE A 49 0.08 4.23 6.09
C ILE A 49 0.10 2.72 6.25
N SER A 50 -0.85 2.17 7.00
CA SER A 50 -0.98 0.73 7.16
C SER A 50 -1.17 0.02 5.81
N ALA A 51 -0.53 -1.14 5.65
CA ALA A 51 -0.70 -1.97 4.46
C ALA A 51 -2.15 -2.45 4.32
N ARG A 52 -2.67 -2.49 3.10
CA ARG A 52 -4.01 -3.01 2.81
C ARG A 52 -4.12 -4.48 3.26
N LEU A 53 -4.92 -4.74 4.28
CA LEU A 53 -5.35 -6.08 4.70
C LEU A 53 -6.88 -6.16 4.58
N GLY A 54 -7.39 -6.49 3.39
CA GLY A 54 -8.84 -6.62 3.14
C GLY A 54 -9.62 -5.29 3.23
N GLU A 55 -10.83 -5.33 3.80
CA GLU A 55 -11.74 -4.18 4.01
C GLU A 55 -11.52 -3.43 5.33
N ILE A 56 -10.42 -3.70 6.04
CA ILE A 56 -10.14 -3.04 7.32
C ILE A 56 -9.95 -1.53 7.08
N PRO A 57 -10.56 -0.65 7.91
CA PRO A 57 -10.36 0.80 7.83
C PRO A 57 -8.87 1.16 7.75
N ARG A 58 -8.52 2.04 6.82
CA ARG A 58 -7.12 2.42 6.63
C ARG A 58 -6.67 3.35 7.74
N ARG A 59 -5.53 3.03 8.35
CA ARG A 59 -4.91 3.81 9.40
C ARG A 59 -3.73 4.61 8.82
N ILE A 60 -3.73 5.91 9.07
CA ILE A 60 -2.66 6.84 8.75
C ILE A 60 -1.99 7.23 10.06
N ASN A 61 -0.75 6.79 10.26
CA ASN A 61 0.07 7.11 11.42
C ASN A 61 0.90 8.36 11.14
N PHE A 62 0.95 9.24 12.12
CA PHE A 62 1.71 10.49 12.09
C PHE A 62 2.94 10.36 13.00
N SER A 63 3.98 11.14 12.72
CA SER A 63 5.28 11.11 13.44
C SER A 63 5.17 11.45 14.93
N ASN A 64 4.12 12.15 15.32
CA ASN A 64 3.79 12.48 16.71
C ASN A 64 3.13 11.30 17.48
N GLY A 65 2.98 10.11 16.88
CA GLY A 65 2.34 8.94 17.51
C GLY A 65 0.81 8.93 17.43
N SER A 66 0.21 9.98 16.86
CA SER A 66 -1.22 10.02 16.57
C SER A 66 -1.56 9.25 15.30
N HIS A 67 -2.82 8.86 15.16
CA HIS A 67 -3.30 8.19 13.96
C HIS A 67 -4.72 8.61 13.59
N PHE A 68 -4.99 8.56 12.29
CA PHE A 68 -6.28 8.81 11.68
C PHE A 68 -6.79 7.53 11.02
N GLU A 69 -8.03 7.15 11.29
CA GLU A 69 -8.69 5.98 10.73
C GLU A 69 -9.85 6.41 9.85
N THR A 70 -9.96 5.81 8.66
CA THR A 70 -11.06 6.11 7.74
C THR A 70 -11.51 4.88 6.97
N GLU A 71 -12.80 4.80 6.72
CA GLU A 71 -13.44 3.79 5.88
C GLU A 71 -13.32 4.14 4.39
N GLU A 72 -13.09 5.41 4.06
CA GLU A 72 -13.00 5.93 2.69
C GLU A 72 -11.62 5.69 2.08
N ASN A 73 -11.31 4.40 1.92
CA ASN A 73 -10.04 3.91 1.39
C ASN A 73 -9.67 4.48 0.02
N GLU A 74 -10.66 4.62 -0.86
CA GLU A 74 -10.51 5.07 -2.24
C GLU A 74 -10.11 6.55 -2.31
N LEU A 75 -10.76 7.39 -1.50
CA LEU A 75 -10.42 8.81 -1.40
C LEU A 75 -9.00 9.01 -0.86
N VAL A 76 -8.59 8.21 0.12
CA VAL A 76 -7.21 8.27 0.65
C VAL A 76 -6.19 7.91 -0.44
N ASP A 77 -6.45 6.88 -1.25
CA ASP A 77 -5.54 6.51 -2.34
C ASP A 77 -5.47 7.57 -3.44
N GLU A 78 -6.60 8.18 -3.80
CA GLU A 78 -6.65 9.29 -4.77
C GLU A 78 -5.85 10.50 -4.25
N LEU A 79 -6.06 10.84 -2.98
CA LEU A 79 -5.38 11.94 -2.31
C LEU A 79 -3.86 11.70 -2.23
N LEU A 80 -3.42 10.48 -1.91
CA LEU A 80 -1.99 10.13 -1.90
C LEU A 80 -1.36 10.15 -3.29
N ARG A 81 -2.08 9.67 -4.32
CA ARG A 81 -1.65 9.81 -5.72
C ARG A 81 -1.47 11.27 -6.11
N SER A 82 -2.39 12.14 -5.69
CA SER A 82 -2.30 13.58 -5.97
C SER A 82 -1.10 14.25 -5.29
N CYS A 83 -0.68 13.75 -4.12
CA CYS A 83 0.51 14.22 -3.40
C CYS A 83 1.82 13.58 -3.89
N GLY A 84 1.81 12.83 -5.00
CA GLY A 84 2.99 12.15 -5.55
C GLY A 84 3.48 10.96 -4.72
N LYS A 85 2.74 10.57 -3.66
CA LYS A 85 3.01 9.36 -2.89
C LYS A 85 2.21 8.22 -3.51
N SER A 86 2.72 7.72 -4.65
CA SER A 86 2.31 6.41 -5.17
C SER A 86 2.42 5.41 -4.03
N SER A 87 1.37 4.63 -3.76
CA SER A 87 1.39 3.64 -2.69
C SER A 87 2.67 2.81 -2.86
N GLY A 88 3.57 2.86 -1.87
CA GLY A 88 4.88 2.22 -1.97
C GLY A 88 4.80 0.72 -2.28
N PHE A 89 3.60 0.14 -2.13
CA PHE A 89 3.24 -1.19 -2.60
C PHE A 89 3.31 -1.34 -4.10
N LEU A 90 2.82 -0.41 -4.93
CA LEU A 90 2.88 -0.57 -6.38
C LEU A 90 4.35 -0.56 -6.85
N HIS A 91 5.18 0.31 -6.28
CA HIS A 91 6.61 0.38 -6.60
C HIS A 91 7.42 -0.81 -6.03
N LYS A 92 7.06 -1.31 -4.84
CA LYS A 92 7.65 -2.54 -4.28
C LYS A 92 7.20 -3.79 -5.05
N LEU A 93 5.97 -3.84 -5.56
CA LEU A 93 5.49 -4.90 -6.44
C LEU A 93 6.19 -4.83 -7.79
N GLU A 94 6.33 -3.64 -8.37
CA GLU A 94 7.06 -3.39 -9.62
C GLU A 94 8.48 -3.97 -9.56
N GLY A 95 9.20 -3.75 -8.45
CA GLY A 95 10.53 -4.33 -8.25
C GLY A 95 10.56 -5.87 -8.14
N LYS A 96 9.48 -6.51 -7.66
CA LYS A 96 9.41 -7.97 -7.46
C LYS A 96 8.73 -8.71 -8.62
N LEU A 97 7.93 -8.04 -9.44
CA LEU A 97 7.25 -8.64 -10.59
C LEU A 97 8.26 -9.19 -11.62
N HIS A 98 9.39 -8.52 -11.82
CA HIS A 98 10.47 -9.03 -12.67
C HIS A 98 11.06 -10.35 -12.14
N PHE A 99 11.22 -10.50 -10.82
CA PHE A 99 11.70 -11.74 -10.22
C PHE A 99 10.66 -12.87 -10.30
N ILE A 100 9.37 -12.56 -10.13
CA ILE A 100 8.27 -13.53 -10.27
C ILE A 100 8.21 -14.02 -11.72
N LEU A 101 8.28 -13.12 -12.71
CA LEU A 101 8.34 -13.47 -14.13
C LEU A 101 9.55 -14.35 -14.46
N LEU A 102 10.73 -14.01 -13.93
CA LEU A 102 11.94 -14.80 -14.12
C LEU A 102 11.80 -16.21 -13.52
N ALA A 103 11.24 -16.31 -12.30
CA ALA A 103 11.00 -17.60 -11.65
C ALA A 103 10.04 -18.48 -12.47
N ILE A 104 8.94 -17.91 -12.97
CA ILE A 104 8.00 -18.63 -13.85
C ILE A 104 8.70 -19.11 -15.13
N LEU A 105 9.52 -18.26 -15.76
CA LEU A 105 10.24 -18.61 -16.97
C LEU A 105 11.22 -19.77 -16.75
N ILE A 106 11.95 -19.75 -15.63
CA ILE A 106 12.87 -20.83 -15.25
C ILE A 106 12.11 -22.12 -14.98
N THR A 107 11.01 -22.06 -14.22
CA THR A 107 10.18 -23.23 -13.92
C THR A 107 9.60 -23.85 -15.18
N VAL A 108 9.00 -23.04 -16.06
CA VAL A 108 8.44 -23.52 -17.33
C VAL A 108 9.55 -24.06 -18.22
N GLY A 109 10.67 -23.34 -18.36
CA GLY A 109 11.80 -23.76 -19.18
C GLY A 109 12.41 -25.09 -18.71
N THR A 110 12.54 -25.28 -17.39
CA THR A 110 13.04 -26.52 -16.79
C THR A 110 12.06 -27.67 -17.00
N GLY A 111 10.76 -27.45 -16.77
CA GLY A 111 9.73 -28.45 -17.03
C GLY A 111 9.70 -28.86 -18.50
N PHE A 112 9.76 -27.89 -19.42
CA PHE A 112 9.79 -28.15 -20.86
C PHE A 112 11.07 -28.91 -21.27
N GLY A 113 12.24 -28.48 -20.79
CA GLY A 113 13.50 -29.17 -21.07
C GLY A 113 13.49 -30.61 -20.55
N PHE A 114 12.94 -30.84 -19.36
CA PHE A 114 12.87 -32.19 -18.78
C PHE A 114 11.94 -33.10 -19.59
N LEU A 115 10.76 -32.60 -19.97
CA LEU A 115 9.78 -33.40 -20.70
C LEU A 115 10.16 -33.64 -22.16
N PHE A 116 10.67 -32.64 -22.86
CA PHE A 116 10.95 -32.73 -24.29
C PHE A 116 12.38 -33.16 -24.63
N VAL A 117 13.33 -33.01 -23.71
CA VAL A 117 14.74 -33.39 -23.93
C VAL A 117 15.17 -34.52 -22.99
N GLY A 118 14.82 -34.43 -21.71
CA GLY A 118 15.21 -35.43 -20.70
C GLY A 118 14.61 -36.82 -20.95
N LEU A 119 13.29 -36.90 -21.10
CA LEU A 119 12.59 -38.16 -21.38
C LEU A 119 13.09 -38.90 -22.64
N PRO A 120 13.22 -38.28 -23.83
CA PRO A 120 13.70 -39.00 -25.01
C PRO A 120 15.18 -39.40 -24.92
N TYR A 121 16.00 -38.64 -24.18
CA TYR A 121 17.40 -39.00 -23.97
C TYR A 121 17.54 -40.23 -23.06
N LEU A 122 16.79 -40.27 -21.96
CA LEU A 122 16.74 -41.45 -21.07
C LEU A 122 16.18 -42.68 -21.79
N ALA A 123 15.17 -42.50 -22.64
CA ALA A 123 14.61 -43.60 -23.44
C ALA A 123 15.64 -44.23 -24.39
N LYS A 124 16.56 -43.43 -24.95
CA LYS A 124 17.66 -43.95 -25.78
C LYS A 124 18.69 -44.73 -24.99
N ILE A 125 19.02 -44.29 -23.77
CA ILE A 125 20.02 -44.96 -22.91
C ILE A 125 19.53 -46.32 -22.42
N VAL A 126 18.23 -46.48 -22.17
CA VAL A 126 17.66 -47.76 -21.69
C VAL A 126 17.43 -48.77 -22.82
N ALA A 127 17.35 -48.30 -24.07
CA ALA A 127 17.14 -49.14 -25.24
C ALA A 127 18.46 -49.74 -25.80
N GLU A 128 19.61 -49.32 -25.26
CA GLU A 128 20.96 -49.80 -25.60
C GLU A 128 21.53 -50.65 -24.45
#